data_AF-A0AAN5CH69-F1
#
_entry.id   AF-A0AAN5CH69-F1
#
_cell.length_a   1.000
_cell.length_b   1.000
_cell.length_c   1.000
_cell.angle_alpha   90.00
_cell.angle_beta   90.00
_cell.angle_gamma   90.00
#
_symmetry.space_group_name_H-M   'P 1'
#
loop_
_entity.id
_entity.type
_entity.pdbx_description
1 polymer ?
#
loop_
_entity_poly.entity_id
_entity_poly.type
_entity_poly.pdbx_seq_one_letter_code
_entity_poly.pdbx_strand_id
1 'polypeptide(L)'
;FQEFLDLLNLVYLRTMEITDATVPHILKLADRFQMECLVNQSEKHLTQSSEMDVVKKLLLAEQYRLRSLKDHCFNSEDLIEKLKGSPEYDLLSVDTKVRICDKIMKN
;
A
#
# COMPACT_ATOMS: atom_id res chain seq x y z
N PHE A 1 -15.47 12.88 8.21
CA PHE A 1 -16.60 13.09 7.27
C PHE A 1 -16.10 13.15 5.84
N GLN A 2 -15.04 13.93 5.54
CA GLN A 2 -14.46 14.04 4.19
C GLN A 2 -14.09 12.69 3.56
N GLU A 3 -13.35 11.81 4.24
CA GLU A 3 -12.96 10.49 3.71
C GLU A 3 -14.15 9.65 3.21
N PHE A 4 -15.29 9.74 3.90
CA PHE A 4 -16.51 9.04 3.52
C PHE A 4 -17.19 9.69 2.31
N LEU A 5 -17.15 11.03 2.21
CA LEU A 5 -17.61 11.73 1.02
C LEU A 5 -16.74 11.37 -0.21
N ASP A 6 -15.43 11.26 -0.03
CA ASP A 6 -14.49 10.87 -1.08
C ASP A 6 -14.83 9.46 -1.60
N LEU A 7 -15.13 8.52 -0.69
CA LEU A 7 -15.63 7.20 -1.05
C LEU A 7 -16.95 7.26 -1.85
N LEU A 8 -17.91 8.08 -1.42
CA LEU A 8 -19.19 8.23 -2.12
C LEU A 8 -19.00 8.87 -3.51
N ASN A 9 -18.13 9.87 -3.62
CA ASN A 9 -17.79 10.51 -4.88
C ASN A 9 -17.14 9.53 -5.85
N LEU A 10 -16.29 8.63 -5.36
CA LEU A 10 -15.64 7.59 -6.16
C LEU A 10 -16.63 6.54 -6.67
N VAL A 11 -17.56 6.10 -5.83
CA VAL A 11 -18.45 4.96 -6.12
C VAL A 11 -19.71 5.38 -6.86
N TYR A 12 -20.34 6.48 -6.46
CA TYR A 12 -21.63 6.91 -6.99
C TYR A 12 -21.49 7.96 -8.08
N LEU A 13 -20.72 9.02 -7.83
CA LEU A 13 -20.64 10.16 -8.73
C LEU A 13 -19.55 9.98 -9.80
N ARG A 14 -18.55 9.13 -9.52
CA ARG A 14 -17.33 8.95 -10.34
C ARG A 14 -16.64 10.27 -10.69
N THR A 15 -16.72 11.25 -9.79
CA THR A 15 -16.16 12.60 -9.97
C THR A 15 -14.75 12.74 -9.41
N MET A 16 -14.21 11.67 -8.83
CA MET A 16 -12.95 11.64 -8.13
C MET A 16 -12.13 10.43 -8.59
N GLU A 17 -10.82 10.61 -8.68
CA GLU A 17 -9.85 9.54 -8.90
C GLU A 17 -9.09 9.24 -7.61
N ILE A 18 -8.56 8.03 -7.51
CA ILE A 18 -7.67 7.65 -6.41
C ILE A 18 -6.32 8.33 -6.64
N THR A 19 -5.79 8.96 -5.59
CA THR A 19 -4.51 9.68 -5.60
C THR A 19 -3.66 9.23 -4.42
N ASP A 20 -2.37 9.56 -4.41
CA ASP A 20 -1.46 9.19 -3.31
C ASP A 20 -1.90 9.77 -1.95
N ALA A 21 -2.56 10.91 -1.96
CA ALA A 21 -3.13 11.52 -0.75
C ALA A 21 -4.40 10.80 -0.25
N THR A 22 -5.17 10.21 -1.16
CA THR A 22 -6.51 9.69 -0.85
C THR A 22 -6.53 8.18 -0.67
N VAL A 23 -5.62 7.48 -1.35
CA VAL A 23 -5.53 6.01 -1.35
C VAL A 23 -5.46 5.39 0.05
N PRO A 24 -4.80 5.97 1.08
CA PRO A 24 -4.76 5.31 2.40
C PRO A 24 -6.13 5.26 3.09
N HIS A 25 -6.92 6.33 3.00
CA HIS A 25 -8.25 6.35 3.60
C HIS A 25 -9.28 5.63 2.74
N ILE A 26 -9.15 5.67 1.41
CA ILE A 26 -9.98 4.87 0.51
C ILE A 26 -9.76 3.38 0.77
N LEU A 27 -8.52 2.91 0.92
CA LEU A 27 -8.23 1.51 1.31
C LEU A 27 -8.86 1.14 2.65
N LYS A 28 -8.70 2.00 3.66
CA LYS A 28 -9.29 1.79 4.99
C LYS A 28 -10.81 1.59 4.92
N LEU A 29 -11.50 2.44 4.17
CA LEU A 29 -12.95 2.35 4.03
C LEU A 29 -13.36 1.18 3.14
N ALA A 30 -12.65 0.94 2.05
CA ALA A 30 -12.90 -0.18 1.15
C ALA A 30 -12.75 -1.52 1.87
N ASP A 31 -11.70 -1.71 2.67
CA ASP A 31 -11.52 -2.90 3.51
C ASP A 31 -12.65 -3.03 4.55
N ARG A 32 -12.95 -1.94 5.27
CA ARG A 32 -14.03 -1.90 6.28
C ARG A 32 -15.40 -2.28 5.71
N PHE A 33 -15.71 -1.80 4.51
CA PHE A 33 -16.99 -2.05 3.84
C PHE A 33 -16.93 -3.23 2.85
N GLN A 34 -15.82 -3.97 2.81
CA GLN A 34 -15.61 -5.14 1.95
C GLN A 34 -15.81 -4.83 0.45
N MET A 35 -15.39 -3.64 0.01
CA MET A 35 -15.50 -3.17 -1.37
C MET A 35 -14.28 -3.61 -2.19
N GLU A 36 -14.22 -4.89 -2.54
CA GLU A 36 -13.08 -5.50 -3.24
C GLU A 36 -12.67 -4.75 -4.53
N CYS A 37 -13.65 -4.24 -5.28
CA CYS A 37 -13.37 -3.43 -6.48
C CYS A 37 -12.53 -2.17 -6.19
N LEU A 38 -12.75 -1.51 -5.04
CA LEU A 38 -11.96 -0.35 -4.64
C LEU A 38 -10.61 -0.74 -4.06
N VAL A 39 -10.53 -1.89 -3.38
CA VAL A 39 -9.25 -2.44 -2.92
C VAL A 39 -8.35 -2.71 -4.12
N ASN A 40 -8.88 -3.36 -5.16
CA ASN A 40 -8.13 -3.67 -6.40
C ASN A 40 -7.72 -2.40 -7.16
N GLN A 41 -8.60 -1.39 -7.24
CA GLN A 41 -8.25 -0.10 -7.85
C GLN A 41 -7.17 0.64 -7.07
N SER A 42 -7.24 0.61 -5.74
CA SER A 42 -6.22 1.19 -4.87
C SER A 42 -4.89 0.47 -5.01
N GLU A 43 -4.88 -0.87 -5.03
CA GLU A 43 -3.68 -1.67 -5.25
C GLU A 43 -3.02 -1.36 -6.60
N LYS A 44 -3.83 -1.22 -7.65
CA LYS A 44 -3.35 -0.82 -8.98
C LYS A 44 -2.71 0.57 -8.95
N HIS A 45 -3.39 1.55 -8.34
CA HIS A 45 -2.86 2.92 -8.19
C HIS A 45 -1.52 2.92 -7.46
N LEU A 46 -1.43 2.21 -6.33
CA LEU A 46 -0.21 2.10 -5.52
C LEU A 46 0.96 1.46 -6.27
N THR A 47 0.67 0.48 -7.12
CA THR A 47 1.68 -0.17 -7.95
C THR A 47 2.21 0.78 -9.02
N GLN A 48 1.36 1.64 -9.58
CA GLN A 48 1.70 2.57 -10.67
C GLN A 48 2.29 3.90 -10.21
N SER A 49 1.94 4.37 -9.00
CA SER A 49 2.47 5.62 -8.45
C SER A 49 4.00 5.56 -8.35
N SER A 50 4.71 6.60 -8.75
CA SER A 50 6.16 6.75 -8.52
C SER A 50 6.48 7.68 -7.35
N GLU A 51 5.51 8.49 -6.92
CA GLU A 51 5.71 9.53 -5.92
C GLU A 51 5.66 8.98 -4.49
N MET A 52 4.86 7.92 -4.26
CA MET A 52 4.76 7.35 -2.92
C MET A 52 5.93 6.43 -2.60
N ASP A 53 6.48 6.61 -1.40
CA ASP A 53 7.62 5.84 -0.93
C ASP A 53 7.34 4.33 -0.83
N VAL A 54 8.33 3.52 -1.22
CA VAL A 54 8.22 2.05 -1.27
C VAL A 54 7.96 1.43 0.10
N VAL A 55 8.48 2.02 1.17
CA VAL A 55 8.27 1.52 2.55
C VAL A 55 6.82 1.77 2.97
N LYS A 56 6.26 2.93 2.65
CA LYS A 56 4.85 3.24 2.89
C LYS A 56 3.93 2.32 2.10
N LYS A 57 4.26 2.01 0.84
CA LYS A 57 3.54 1.03 0.03
C LYS A 57 3.56 -0.35 0.66
N LEU A 58 4.71 -0.79 1.15
CA LEU A 58 4.87 -2.09 1.80
C LEU A 58 4.01 -2.19 3.06
N LEU A 59 3.96 -1.14 3.88
CA LEU A 59 3.10 -1.11 5.08
C LEU A 59 1.62 -1.24 4.72
N LEU A 60 1.14 -0.47 3.72
CA LEU A 60 -0.25 -0.58 3.25
C LEU A 60 -0.53 -1.96 2.67
N ALA A 61 0.42 -2.53 1.92
CA ALA A 61 0.28 -3.85 1.33
C ALA A 61 0.15 -4.93 2.40
N GLU A 62 0.92 -4.84 3.48
CA GLU A 62 0.82 -5.77 4.60
C GLU A 62 -0.48 -5.58 5.38
N GLN A 63 -0.82 -4.35 5.73
CA GLN A 63 -2.02 -4.01 6.50
C GLN A 63 -3.30 -4.50 5.82
N TYR A 64 -3.43 -4.30 4.51
CA TYR A 64 -4.61 -4.65 3.73
C TYR A 64 -4.45 -5.92 2.88
N ARG A 65 -3.39 -6.70 3.13
CA ARG A 65 -3.12 -8.00 2.47
C ARG A 65 -3.08 -7.91 0.93
N LEU A 66 -2.54 -6.82 0.41
CA LEU A 66 -2.39 -6.53 -1.04
C LEU A 66 -1.18 -7.29 -1.58
N ARG A 67 -1.42 -8.52 -2.05
CA ARG A 67 -0.35 -9.45 -2.45
C ARG A 67 0.49 -8.92 -3.62
N SER A 68 -0.16 -8.37 -4.64
CA SER A 68 0.52 -7.89 -5.84
C SER A 68 1.40 -6.69 -5.52
N LEU A 69 0.90 -5.77 -4.68
CA LEU A 69 1.68 -4.63 -4.21
C LEU A 69 2.85 -5.07 -3.32
N LYS A 70 2.63 -6.04 -2.41
CA LYS A 70 3.69 -6.57 -1.53
C LYS A 70 4.85 -7.11 -2.36
N ASP A 71 4.55 -7.93 -3.38
CA ASP A 71 5.59 -8.49 -4.26
C ASP A 71 6.24 -7.41 -5.13
N HIS A 72 5.50 -6.41 -5.61
CA HIS A 72 6.07 -5.26 -6.31
C HIS A 72 7.08 -4.50 -5.43
N CYS A 73 6.74 -4.23 -4.17
CA CYS A 73 7.67 -3.58 -3.24
C CYS A 73 8.92 -4.43 -2.99
N PHE A 74 8.78 -5.75 -2.85
CA PHE A 74 9.93 -6.64 -2.71
C PHE A 74 10.83 -6.71 -3.93
N ASN A 75 10.34 -6.38 -5.12
CA ASN A 75 11.16 -6.32 -6.33
C ASN A 75 11.89 -4.98 -6.49
N SER A 76 11.54 -3.96 -5.70
CA SER A 76 12.24 -2.67 -5.71
C SER A 76 13.68 -2.81 -5.20
N GLU A 77 14.62 -2.20 -5.91
CA GLU A 77 16.05 -2.16 -5.54
C GLU A 77 16.28 -1.26 -4.32
N ASP A 78 15.58 -0.12 -4.26
CA ASP A 78 15.71 0.87 -3.19
C ASP A 78 15.10 0.43 -1.85
N LEU A 79 14.34 -0.67 -1.82
CA LEU A 79 13.60 -1.10 -0.62
C LEU A 79 14.52 -1.25 0.59
N ILE A 80 15.66 -1.93 0.43
CA ILE A 80 16.57 -2.22 1.55
C ILE A 80 17.21 -0.93 2.05
N GLU A 81 17.64 -0.05 1.14
CA GLU A 81 18.25 1.23 1.49
C GLU A 81 17.27 2.12 2.25
N LYS A 82 16.05 2.27 1.73
CA LYS A 82 15.01 3.13 2.32
C LYS A 82 14.46 2.61 3.65
N LEU A 83 14.44 1.30 3.82
CA LEU A 83 13.95 0.68 5.05
C LEU A 83 14.99 0.71 6.17
N LYS A 84 16.28 0.82 5.82
CA LYS A 84 17.37 0.78 6.79
C LYS A 84 17.32 2.02 7.70
N GLY A 85 17.06 1.80 8.98
CA GLY A 85 16.96 2.88 9.97
C GLY A 85 15.63 3.65 9.93
N SER A 86 14.66 3.19 9.14
CA SER A 86 13.32 3.76 9.11
C SER A 86 12.49 3.23 10.29
N PRO A 87 11.70 4.07 10.97
CA PRO A 87 10.83 3.62 12.06
C PRO A 87 9.74 2.65 11.58
N GLU A 88 9.41 2.68 10.29
CA GLU A 88 8.45 1.77 9.66
C GLU A 88 8.92 0.31 9.71
N TYR A 89 10.23 0.04 9.77
CA TYR A 89 10.73 -1.33 9.94
C TYR A 89 10.15 -2.02 11.17
N ASP A 90 9.99 -1.29 12.27
CA ASP A 90 9.47 -1.86 13.51
C ASP A 90 7.98 -2.22 13.42
N LEU A 91 7.24 -1.55 12.53
CA LEU A 91 5.82 -1.80 12.27
C LEU A 91 5.58 -3.06 11.40
N LEU A 92 6.61 -3.57 10.74
CA LEU A 92 6.49 -4.77 9.91
C LEU A 92 6.37 -6.05 10.74
N SER A 93 5.56 -6.98 10.26
CA SER A 93 5.45 -8.33 10.82
C SER A 93 6.75 -9.11 10.69
N VAL A 94 6.87 -10.13 11.54
CA VAL A 94 8.01 -11.06 11.53
C VAL A 94 8.14 -11.74 10.16
N ASP A 95 7.04 -12.14 9.52
CA ASP A 95 7.05 -12.73 8.17
C ASP A 95 7.72 -11.81 7.14
N THR A 96 7.32 -10.54 7.12
CA THR A 96 7.90 -9.55 6.20
C THR A 96 9.37 -9.29 6.52
N LYS A 97 9.74 -9.22 7.80
CA LYS A 97 11.14 -9.09 8.23
C LYS A 97 11.99 -10.28 7.77
N VAL A 98 11.48 -11.51 7.89
CA VAL A 98 12.15 -12.71 7.37
C VAL A 98 12.34 -12.63 5.86
N ARG A 99 11.30 -12.25 5.10
CA ARG A 99 11.42 -12.07 3.64
C ARG A 99 12.45 -11.00 3.25
N ILE A 100 12.56 -9.92 4.02
CA ILE A 100 13.60 -8.89 3.82
C ILE A 100 15.00 -9.49 4.07
N CYS A 101 15.17 -10.23 5.17
CA CYS A 101 16.43 -10.90 5.48
C CYS A 101 16.82 -11.91 4.38
N ASP A 102 15.88 -12.72 3.90
CA ASP A 102 16.10 -13.66 2.80
C ASP A 102 16.55 -12.94 1.52
N LYS A 103 15.97 -11.78 1.21
CA LYS A 103 16.38 -10.97 0.06
C LYS A 103 17.81 -10.45 0.23
N ILE A 104 18.18 -9.97 1.42
CA ILE A 104 19.54 -9.50 1.71
C ILE A 104 20.57 -10.64 1.59
N MET A 105 20.23 -11.86 2.01
CA MET A 105 21.15 -13.01 1.94
C MET A 105 21.33 -13.59 0.54
N LYS A 106 20.36 -13.40 -0.35
CA LYS A 106 20.39 -13.91 -1.73
C LYS A 106 21.02 -12.95 -2.74
N ASN A 107 21.18 -11.68 -2.37
CA ASN A 107 21.94 -10.67 -3.11
C ASN A 107 23.42 -10.74 -2.74
#